data_AF-A0A6A6KYC4-F1
#
_entry.id   AF-A0A6A6KYC4-F1
#
_cell.length_a   1.000
_cell.length_b   1.000
_cell.length_c   1.000
_cell.angle_alpha   90.00
_cell.angle_beta   90.00
_cell.angle_gamma   90.00
#
_symmetry.space_group_name_H-M   'P 1'
#
loop_
_entity.id
_entity.type
_entity.pdbx_description
1 polymer ?
#
loop_
_entity_poly.entity_id
_entity_poly.type
_entity_poly.pdbx_seq_one_letter_code
_entity_poly.pdbx_strand_id
1 'polypeptide(L)'
;MAPQTPRLTTTFALTLSLFFLASTTCYAHNITRILAKHPAFSTFSHYLTVTHLAAEINRRQTITVLALDNAAMSSLLAKNLSVYTLRNVLSLHVLVDYFGAKKLHQITNGTTLTATMFQATGAAVGASGYVNITDLKAGKVAFGSEDNNGKLDAVYALNSAEAEAPTAAPTLNLTAIMSKQGCKAFSDLLIASGAKSTFEENLDGGLTVFCPTDTVINGFIPKYKNLTNAQKVSLLLYHGIPVPVFADVEIQ
;
A
#
# COMPACT_ATOMS: atom_id res chain seq x y z
N MET A 1 -39.34 -41.82 44.47
CA MET A 1 -37.89 -41.52 44.35
C MET A 1 -37.62 -41.29 42.87
N ALA A 2 -37.50 -40.03 42.44
CA ALA A 2 -37.28 -39.67 41.03
C ALA A 2 -35.78 -39.42 40.79
N PRO A 3 -35.20 -39.82 39.64
CA PRO A 3 -33.80 -39.53 39.35
C PRO A 3 -33.66 -38.08 38.90
N GLN A 4 -32.77 -37.33 39.57
CA GLN A 4 -32.35 -36.00 39.14
C GLN A 4 -31.28 -36.11 38.05
N THR A 5 -31.48 -35.41 36.94
CA THR A 5 -30.49 -35.23 35.87
C THR A 5 -29.56 -34.05 36.19
N PRO A 6 -28.24 -34.15 35.99
CA PRO A 6 -27.34 -33.02 36.17
C PRO A 6 -27.38 -32.09 34.95
N ARG A 7 -27.82 -30.84 35.14
CA ARG A 7 -27.57 -29.73 34.20
C ARG A 7 -26.21 -29.14 34.52
N LEU A 8 -25.16 -29.52 33.79
CA LEU A 8 -23.83 -28.95 34.02
C LEU A 8 -22.99 -28.84 32.74
N THR A 9 -23.45 -28.11 31.72
CA THR A 9 -22.61 -27.77 30.55
C THR A 9 -23.12 -26.54 29.79
N THR A 10 -23.23 -25.38 30.43
CA THR A 10 -23.56 -24.13 29.68
C THR A 10 -22.66 -22.95 30.04
N THR A 11 -21.95 -22.99 31.17
CA THR A 11 -21.03 -21.91 31.58
C THR A 11 -19.63 -22.01 30.95
N PHE A 12 -19.17 -23.21 30.54
CA PHE A 12 -17.83 -23.37 29.95
C PHE A 12 -17.74 -22.93 28.48
N ALA A 13 -18.86 -22.89 27.77
CA ALA A 13 -18.91 -22.42 26.39
C ALA A 13 -18.84 -20.89 26.27
N LEU A 14 -19.26 -20.16 27.31
CA LEU A 14 -19.32 -18.70 27.30
C LEU A 14 -17.94 -18.07 27.57
N THR A 15 -17.11 -18.71 28.38
CA THR A 15 -15.74 -18.23 28.68
C THR A 15 -14.74 -18.54 27.56
N LEU A 16 -14.93 -19.63 26.80
CA LEU A 16 -14.09 -19.96 25.65
C LEU A 16 -14.39 -19.08 24.41
N SER A 17 -15.60 -18.54 24.33
CA SER A 17 -16.00 -17.59 23.27
C SER A 17 -15.39 -16.18 23.47
N LEU A 18 -15.09 -15.79 24.72
CA LEU A 18 -14.45 -14.50 25.01
C LEU A 18 -12.94 -14.48 24.76
N PHE A 19 -12.28 -15.64 24.68
CA PHE A 19 -10.83 -15.72 24.43
C PHE A 19 -10.46 -15.72 22.94
N PHE A 20 -11.44 -15.87 22.04
CA PHE A 20 -11.26 -15.72 20.59
C PHE A 20 -11.51 -14.29 20.07
N LEU A 21 -11.63 -13.31 20.99
CA LEU A 21 -11.52 -11.88 20.69
C LEU A 21 -10.08 -11.36 20.91
N ALA A 22 -9.09 -12.26 20.94
CA ALA A 22 -7.72 -11.88 20.61
C ALA A 22 -7.70 -11.57 19.11
N SER A 23 -8.10 -10.34 18.77
CA SER A 23 -7.87 -9.71 17.49
C SER A 23 -6.41 -9.95 17.12
N THR A 24 -6.15 -10.96 16.30
CA THR A 24 -4.92 -10.98 15.52
C THR A 24 -4.97 -9.68 14.73
N THR A 25 -4.18 -8.69 15.15
CA THR A 25 -3.86 -7.54 14.32
C THR A 25 -3.10 -8.10 13.14
N CYS A 26 -3.86 -8.57 12.16
CA CYS A 26 -3.41 -8.80 10.81
C CYS A 26 -2.68 -7.52 10.38
N TYR A 27 -1.55 -7.66 9.67
CA TYR A 27 -0.70 -6.55 9.28
C TYR A 27 -1.47 -5.62 8.33
N ALA A 28 -2.34 -4.78 8.86
CA ALA A 28 -2.82 -3.60 8.18
C ALA A 28 -1.58 -2.80 7.78
N HIS A 29 -1.50 -2.46 6.50
CA HIS A 29 -0.46 -1.67 5.85
C HIS A 29 -0.18 -0.40 6.67
N ASN A 30 0.72 -0.51 7.64
CA ASN A 30 1.06 0.58 8.53
C ASN A 30 2.43 1.10 8.12
N ILE A 31 2.44 2.28 7.52
CA ILE A 31 3.65 2.90 7.01
C ILE A 31 4.74 3.01 8.07
N THR A 32 4.39 3.29 9.33
CA THR A 32 5.38 3.39 10.41
C THR A 32 6.00 2.04 10.76
N ARG A 33 5.21 0.95 10.68
CA ARG A 33 5.72 -0.42 10.89
C ARG A 33 6.61 -0.88 9.74
N ILE A 34 6.31 -0.43 8.53
CA ILE A 34 7.14 -0.68 7.34
C ILE A 34 8.47 0.07 7.50
N LEU A 35 8.42 1.39 7.73
CA LEU A 35 9.61 2.23 7.90
C LEU A 35 10.46 1.84 9.12
N ALA A 36 9.87 1.26 10.18
CA ALA A 36 10.61 0.77 11.34
C ALA A 36 11.66 -0.30 11.00
N LYS A 37 11.54 -0.98 9.85
CA LYS A 37 12.56 -1.93 9.35
C LYS A 37 13.77 -1.25 8.72
N HIS A 38 13.71 0.07 8.52
CA HIS A 38 14.69 0.87 7.82
C HIS A 38 15.12 2.06 8.70
N PRO A 39 16.13 1.90 9.57
CA PRO A 39 16.55 2.94 10.52
C PRO A 39 16.93 4.27 9.87
N ALA A 40 17.34 4.26 8.59
CA ALA A 40 17.66 5.46 7.82
C ALA A 40 16.46 6.42 7.63
N PHE A 41 15.22 5.95 7.81
CA PHE A 41 13.99 6.73 7.64
C PHE A 41 13.29 7.03 8.97
N SER A 42 13.96 6.82 10.11
CA SER A 42 13.35 6.94 11.43
C SER A 42 12.77 8.33 11.70
N THR A 43 13.48 9.40 11.30
CA THR A 43 13.04 10.77 11.49
C THR A 43 11.80 11.07 10.64
N PHE A 44 11.79 10.64 9.38
CA PHE A 44 10.63 10.76 8.51
C PHE A 44 9.42 10.03 9.11
N SER A 45 9.58 8.77 9.52
CA SER A 45 8.53 7.99 10.18
C SER A 45 7.98 8.66 11.46
N HIS A 46 8.85 9.28 12.26
CA HIS A 46 8.45 10.05 13.43
C HIS A 46 7.56 11.23 13.05
N TYR A 47 7.97 12.04 12.07
CA TYR A 47 7.20 13.21 11.67
C TYR A 47 5.92 12.88 10.91
N LEU A 48 5.84 11.75 10.18
CA LEU A 48 4.57 11.24 9.66
C LEU A 48 3.57 10.97 10.81
N THR A 49 4.05 10.52 11.97
CA THR A 49 3.21 10.27 13.14
C THR A 49 2.79 11.57 13.81
N VAL A 50 3.73 12.47 14.10
CA VAL A 50 3.47 13.75 14.79
C VAL A 50 2.54 14.65 13.98
N THR A 51 2.63 14.62 12.66
CA THR A 51 1.76 15.40 11.77
C THR A 51 0.41 14.71 11.48
N HIS A 52 0.17 13.54 12.05
CA HIS A 52 -0.98 12.66 11.78
C HIS A 52 -1.11 12.16 10.32
N LEU A 53 -0.13 12.46 9.46
CA LEU A 53 -0.13 12.03 8.06
C LEU A 53 -0.07 10.49 7.92
N ALA A 54 0.60 9.80 8.83
CA ALA A 54 0.66 8.33 8.85
C ALA A 54 -0.74 7.68 8.88
N ALA A 55 -1.67 8.25 9.65
CA ALA A 55 -3.03 7.72 9.75
C ALA A 55 -3.80 7.87 8.43
N GLU A 56 -3.53 8.93 7.67
CA GLU A 56 -4.14 9.17 6.36
C GLU A 56 -3.53 8.30 5.27
N ILE A 57 -2.20 8.13 5.28
CA ILE A 57 -1.49 7.19 4.40
C ILE A 57 -2.07 5.79 4.57
N ASN A 58 -2.20 5.33 5.82
CA ASN A 58 -2.69 3.99 6.15
C ASN A 58 -4.17 3.75 5.77
N ARG A 59 -4.93 4.79 5.42
CA ARG A 59 -6.32 4.69 4.97
C ARG A 59 -6.46 4.66 3.45
N ARG A 60 -5.37 4.89 2.70
CA ARG A 60 -5.37 4.88 1.24
C ARG A 60 -5.24 3.44 0.73
N GLN A 61 -5.91 3.14 -0.38
CA GLN A 61 -5.83 1.84 -1.04
C GLN A 61 -4.60 1.75 -1.95
N THR A 62 -4.28 2.84 -2.65
CA THR A 62 -3.11 2.99 -3.51
C THR A 62 -2.28 4.16 -3.00
N ILE A 63 -0.98 3.93 -2.79
CA ILE A 63 -0.07 4.99 -2.38
C ILE A 63 1.37 4.62 -2.78
N THR A 64 2.19 5.61 -3.08
CA THR A 64 3.65 5.47 -3.13
C THR A 64 4.26 6.49 -2.18
N VAL A 65 5.16 6.05 -1.29
CA VAL A 65 5.81 6.94 -0.31
C VAL A 65 7.25 7.15 -0.73
N LEU A 66 7.60 8.38 -1.10
CA LEU A 66 8.95 8.82 -1.39
C LEU A 66 9.63 9.15 -0.05
N ALA A 67 10.24 8.14 0.58
CA ALA A 67 10.75 8.26 1.94
C ALA A 67 11.98 9.17 1.99
N LEU A 68 11.94 10.18 2.87
CA LEU A 68 13.09 11.01 3.15
C LEU A 68 14.00 10.31 4.16
N ASP A 69 15.30 10.24 3.86
CA ASP A 69 16.28 9.78 4.82
C ASP A 69 16.46 10.79 5.97
N ASN A 70 17.18 10.37 7.01
CA ASN A 70 17.41 11.20 8.18
C ASN A 70 18.21 12.48 7.86
N ALA A 71 19.05 12.49 6.80
CA ALA A 71 19.82 13.65 6.40
C ALA A 71 18.95 14.71 5.70
N ALA A 72 18.14 14.29 4.73
CA ALA A 72 17.14 15.12 4.05
C ALA A 72 16.12 15.69 5.06
N MET A 73 15.65 14.85 6.00
CA MET A 73 14.79 15.32 7.10
C MET A 73 15.50 16.35 7.98
N SER A 74 16.77 16.16 8.32
CA SER A 74 17.54 17.15 9.10
C SER A 74 17.59 18.51 8.39
N SER A 75 17.87 18.51 7.09
CA SER A 75 17.87 19.73 6.25
C SER A 75 16.50 20.42 6.19
N LEU A 76 15.42 19.63 6.14
CA LEU A 76 14.05 20.16 6.16
C LEU A 76 13.71 20.78 7.52
N LEU A 77 14.05 20.10 8.62
CA LEU A 77 13.75 20.55 9.98
C LEU A 77 14.53 21.81 10.37
N ALA A 78 15.75 21.99 9.83
CA ALA A 78 16.54 23.20 10.02
C ALA A 78 15.84 24.48 9.52
N LYS A 79 14.83 24.36 8.65
CA LYS A 79 14.01 25.48 8.17
C LYS A 79 12.99 25.98 9.20
N ASN A 80 12.87 25.33 10.37
CA ASN A 80 11.97 25.72 11.48
C ASN A 80 10.51 25.93 11.04
N LEU A 81 10.01 25.04 10.18
CA LEU A 81 8.65 25.10 9.67
C LEU A 81 7.63 24.80 10.78
N SER A 82 6.46 25.43 10.70
CA SER A 82 5.33 25.05 11.55
C SER A 82 4.93 23.58 11.30
N VAL A 83 4.35 22.90 12.28
CA VAL A 83 3.87 21.51 12.12
C VAL A 83 2.89 21.39 10.96
N TYR A 84 2.05 22.41 10.75
CA TYR A 84 1.11 22.47 9.62
C TYR A 84 1.85 22.53 8.28
N THR A 85 2.83 23.43 8.14
CA THR A 85 3.64 23.55 6.93
C THR A 85 4.45 22.28 6.68
N LEU A 86 5.05 21.71 7.74
CA LEU A 86 5.79 20.46 7.66
C LEU A 86 4.89 19.31 7.19
N ARG A 87 3.65 19.20 7.70
CA ARG A 87 2.68 18.21 7.21
C ARG A 87 2.42 18.37 5.71
N ASN A 88 2.30 19.59 5.21
CA ASN A 88 2.08 19.85 3.79
C ASN A 88 3.30 19.48 2.94
N VAL A 89 4.52 19.78 3.42
CA VAL A 89 5.75 19.34 2.74
C VAL A 89 5.85 17.82 2.73
N LEU A 90 5.57 17.15 3.85
CA LEU A 90 5.59 15.68 3.90
C LEU A 90 4.52 15.05 3.01
N SER A 91 3.35 15.69 2.86
CA SER A 91 2.29 15.17 1.98
C SER A 91 2.58 15.31 0.48
N LEU A 92 3.55 16.16 0.09
CA LEU A 92 4.12 16.17 -1.27
C LEU A 92 4.95 14.91 -1.57
N HIS A 93 5.49 14.26 -0.53
CA HIS A 93 6.30 13.04 -0.68
C HIS A 93 5.46 11.76 -0.74
N VAL A 94 4.14 11.90 -0.86
CA VAL A 94 3.19 10.79 -0.82
C VAL A 94 2.31 10.88 -2.06
N LEU A 95 2.55 10.00 -3.03
CA LEU A 95 1.80 9.93 -4.30
C LEU A 95 0.53 9.12 -4.08
N VAL A 96 -0.60 9.56 -4.65
CA VAL A 96 -1.90 8.88 -4.47
C VAL A 96 -2.07 7.65 -5.37
N ASP A 97 -1.16 7.47 -6.33
CA ASP A 97 -1.07 6.28 -7.17
C ASP A 97 0.05 5.37 -6.68
N TYR A 98 -0.09 4.07 -6.98
CA TYR A 98 0.97 3.10 -6.75
C TYR A 98 1.94 3.06 -7.94
N PHE A 99 3.24 3.17 -7.66
CA PHE A 99 4.33 3.06 -8.61
C PHE A 99 5.37 2.04 -8.12
N GLY A 100 5.23 0.80 -8.60
CA GLY A 100 6.24 -0.25 -8.44
C GLY A 100 7.42 -0.08 -9.39
N ALA A 101 8.53 -0.79 -9.13
CA ALA A 101 9.76 -0.72 -9.90
C ALA A 101 9.55 -0.87 -11.43
N LYS A 102 8.78 -1.88 -11.84
CA LYS A 102 8.44 -2.11 -13.24
C LYS A 102 7.53 -1.03 -13.84
N LYS A 103 6.57 -0.50 -13.07
CA LYS A 103 5.70 0.61 -13.53
C LYS A 103 6.51 1.88 -13.74
N LEU A 104 7.52 2.14 -12.91
CA LEU A 104 8.45 3.24 -13.06
C LEU A 104 9.34 3.07 -14.32
N HIS A 105 9.75 1.85 -14.65
CA HIS A 105 10.49 1.53 -15.88
C HIS A 105 9.65 1.45 -17.17
N GLN A 106 8.33 1.33 -17.05
CA GLN A 106 7.41 1.20 -18.17
C GLN A 106 6.55 2.45 -18.33
N ILE A 107 7.03 3.60 -17.84
CA ILE A 107 6.33 4.87 -18.03
C ILE A 107 6.26 5.15 -19.54
N THR A 108 5.06 5.04 -20.10
CA THR A 108 4.78 5.35 -21.51
C THR A 108 5.18 6.79 -21.81
N ASN A 109 5.90 7.01 -22.92
CA ASN A 109 6.49 8.31 -23.30
C ASN A 109 7.60 8.83 -22.37
N GLY A 110 8.09 8.01 -21.44
CA GLY A 110 9.23 8.33 -20.56
C GLY A 110 8.92 9.31 -19.43
N THR A 111 7.71 9.86 -19.35
CA THR A 111 7.30 10.75 -18.25
C THR A 111 5.81 10.62 -17.94
N THR A 112 5.42 10.78 -16.67
CA THR A 112 4.03 10.77 -16.24
C THR A 112 3.80 11.72 -15.06
N LEU A 113 2.62 12.33 -15.02
CA LEU A 113 2.22 13.25 -13.98
C LEU A 113 1.27 12.56 -13.00
N THR A 114 1.55 12.64 -11.70
CA THR A 114 0.69 12.07 -10.65
C THR A 114 0.43 13.06 -9.53
N ALA A 115 -0.73 12.92 -8.88
CA ALA A 115 -1.12 13.76 -7.76
C ALA A 115 -0.48 13.27 -6.45
N THR A 116 -0.10 14.22 -5.59
CA THR A 116 0.31 13.91 -4.21
C THR A 116 -0.88 13.97 -3.25
N MET A 117 -0.67 13.51 -2.01
CA MET A 117 -1.63 13.73 -0.94
C MET A 117 -1.85 15.22 -0.67
N PHE A 118 -0.84 16.08 -0.88
CA PHE A 118 -1.01 17.53 -0.80
C PHE A 118 -2.03 18.03 -1.83
N GLN A 119 -1.90 17.63 -3.10
CA GLN A 119 -2.88 17.98 -4.14
C GLN A 119 -4.28 17.51 -3.76
N ALA A 120 -4.40 16.29 -3.24
CA ALA A 120 -5.68 15.70 -2.86
C ALA A 120 -6.37 16.42 -1.68
N THR A 121 -5.68 17.29 -0.94
CA THR A 121 -6.32 18.13 0.09
C THR A 121 -7.10 19.32 -0.49
N GLY A 122 -6.82 19.71 -1.74
CA GLY A 122 -7.35 20.94 -2.34
C GLY A 122 -6.66 22.22 -1.86
N ALA A 123 -5.66 22.14 -0.97
CA ALA A 123 -4.89 23.29 -0.50
C ALA A 123 -3.79 23.73 -1.50
N ALA A 124 -3.44 22.87 -2.44
CA ALA A 124 -2.46 23.17 -3.49
C ALA A 124 -2.99 24.25 -4.44
N VAL A 125 -2.16 25.24 -4.76
CA VAL A 125 -2.49 26.25 -5.76
C VAL A 125 -2.19 25.67 -7.14
N GLY A 126 -3.20 25.58 -8.01
CA GLY A 126 -3.04 25.04 -9.36
C GLY A 126 -2.49 23.61 -9.35
N ALA A 127 -1.33 23.43 -9.98
CA ALA A 127 -0.65 22.13 -10.11
C ALA A 127 0.51 21.91 -9.12
N SER A 128 0.68 22.78 -8.11
CA SER A 128 1.80 22.72 -7.14
C SER A 128 1.84 21.47 -6.25
N GLY A 129 0.81 20.62 -6.30
CA GLY A 129 0.80 19.33 -5.62
C GLY A 129 0.99 18.13 -6.57
N TYR A 130 1.26 18.34 -7.85
CA TYR A 130 1.58 17.25 -8.78
C TYR A 130 3.08 17.02 -8.84
N VAL A 131 3.46 15.76 -9.01
CA VAL A 131 4.84 15.31 -9.20
C VAL A 131 4.96 14.67 -10.57
N ASN A 132 5.94 15.12 -11.34
CA ASN A 132 6.33 14.51 -12.58
C ASN A 132 7.35 13.39 -12.28
N ILE A 133 7.12 12.23 -12.88
CA ILE A 133 7.97 11.05 -12.78
C ILE A 133 8.54 10.78 -14.15
N THR A 134 9.86 10.79 -14.27
CA THR A 134 10.57 10.61 -15.54
C THR A 134 11.46 9.39 -15.48
N ASP A 135 11.25 8.44 -16.40
CA ASP A 135 12.15 7.30 -16.59
C ASP A 135 13.43 7.78 -17.28
N LEU A 136 14.55 7.65 -16.58
CA LEU A 136 15.87 8.05 -17.04
C LEU A 136 16.64 6.83 -17.56
N LYS A 137 17.67 7.10 -18.36
CA LYS A 137 18.59 6.06 -18.83
C LYS A 137 19.30 5.37 -17.66
N ALA A 138 19.69 4.12 -17.89
CA ALA A 138 20.50 3.30 -16.99
C ALA A 138 19.84 2.95 -15.64
N GLY A 139 18.56 2.56 -15.67
CA GLY A 139 17.94 2.02 -14.46
C GLY A 139 17.49 3.08 -13.46
N LYS A 140 17.36 4.35 -13.86
CA LYS A 140 17.09 5.46 -12.93
C LYS A 140 15.75 6.08 -13.22
N VAL A 141 15.04 6.52 -12.20
CA VAL A 141 13.77 7.21 -12.35
C VAL A 141 13.82 8.45 -11.47
N ALA A 142 13.46 9.59 -12.05
CA ALA A 142 13.49 10.85 -11.35
C ALA A 142 12.10 11.36 -11.03
N PHE A 143 12.01 12.10 -9.93
CA PHE A 143 10.80 12.76 -9.47
C PHE A 143 11.08 14.25 -9.35
N GLY A 144 10.16 15.09 -9.80
CA GLY A 144 10.23 16.53 -9.65
C GLY A 144 8.86 17.14 -9.47
N SER A 145 8.75 18.23 -8.71
CA SER A 145 7.49 18.96 -8.62
C SER A 145 7.13 19.55 -9.99
N GLU A 146 5.86 19.48 -10.37
CA GLU A 146 5.38 19.98 -11.68
C GLU A 146 5.65 21.47 -11.88
N ASP A 147 5.63 22.25 -10.80
CA ASP A 147 5.87 23.69 -10.81
C ASP A 147 7.35 24.09 -10.69
N ASN A 148 8.28 23.12 -10.62
CA ASN A 148 9.70 23.37 -10.41
C ASN A 148 10.49 23.59 -11.71
N ASN A 149 9.85 24.15 -12.75
CA ASN A 149 10.48 24.46 -14.04
C ASN A 149 11.21 23.27 -14.70
N GLY A 150 10.78 22.03 -14.44
CA GLY A 150 11.42 20.81 -14.95
C GLY A 150 12.69 20.38 -14.20
N LYS A 151 13.01 20.98 -13.05
CA LYS A 151 14.05 20.48 -12.15
C LYS A 151 13.57 19.18 -11.49
N LEU A 152 14.44 18.18 -11.50
CA LEU A 152 14.22 16.89 -10.87
C LEU A 152 14.85 16.93 -9.47
N ASP A 153 14.03 16.68 -8.45
CA ASP A 153 14.39 16.85 -7.04
C ASP A 153 14.76 15.53 -6.34
N ALA A 154 14.45 14.39 -6.96
CA ALA A 154 14.81 13.07 -6.45
C ALA A 154 15.15 12.10 -7.58
N VAL A 155 16.03 11.15 -7.31
CA VAL A 155 16.37 10.07 -8.25
C VAL A 155 16.37 8.74 -7.52
N TYR A 156 15.48 7.85 -7.94
CA TYR A 156 15.47 6.45 -7.55
C TYR A 156 16.31 5.62 -8.52
N ALA A 157 17.22 4.81 -7.98
CA ALA A 157 17.94 3.80 -8.77
C ALA A 157 17.26 2.44 -8.58
N LEU A 158 16.79 1.87 -9.69
CA LEU A 158 16.25 0.52 -9.71
C LEU A 158 17.42 -0.45 -9.55
N ASN A 159 17.27 -1.45 -8.67
CA ASN A 159 18.37 -2.37 -8.41
C ASN A 159 18.59 -3.28 -9.64
N SER A 160 19.75 -3.96 -9.72
CA SER A 160 20.17 -4.70 -10.91
C SER A 160 19.20 -5.78 -11.40
N ALA A 161 18.34 -6.34 -10.53
CA ALA A 161 17.34 -7.34 -10.93
C ALA A 161 16.07 -6.68 -11.50
N GLU A 162 15.80 -5.44 -11.10
CA GLU A 162 14.67 -4.63 -11.59
C GLU A 162 15.04 -3.78 -12.81
N ALA A 163 16.33 -3.47 -12.97
CA ALA A 163 16.90 -2.67 -14.06
C ALA A 163 17.25 -3.49 -15.32
N GLU A 164 17.21 -4.83 -15.26
CA GLU A 164 17.24 -5.63 -16.48
C GLU A 164 15.97 -5.32 -17.28
N ALA A 165 16.15 -4.94 -18.56
CA ALA A 165 15.03 -4.76 -19.47
C ALA A 165 14.12 -6.00 -19.36
N PRO A 166 12.79 -5.84 -19.20
CA PRO A 166 11.93 -6.98 -18.97
C PRO A 166 12.03 -7.90 -20.18
N THR A 167 12.76 -9.02 -20.05
CA THR A 167 12.49 -10.20 -20.86
C THR A 167 11.00 -10.42 -20.76
N ALA A 168 10.33 -10.52 -21.92
CA ALA A 168 8.87 -10.67 -22.00
C ALA A 168 8.41 -11.65 -20.93
N ALA A 169 7.89 -11.10 -19.82
CA ALA A 169 7.50 -11.92 -18.69
C ALA A 169 6.38 -12.82 -19.21
N PRO A 170 6.36 -14.12 -18.85
CA PRO A 170 5.20 -14.94 -19.15
C PRO A 170 3.97 -14.17 -18.64
N THR A 171 3.00 -13.95 -19.51
CA THR A 171 1.77 -13.23 -19.18
C THR A 171 1.10 -13.94 -18.01
N LEU A 172 1.30 -13.37 -16.82
CA LEU A 172 0.96 -14.01 -15.56
C LEU A 172 -0.55 -13.85 -15.36
N ASN A 173 -1.31 -14.88 -15.72
CA ASN A 173 -2.75 -14.88 -15.51
C ASN A 173 -3.04 -15.23 -14.04
N LEU A 174 -3.20 -14.20 -13.20
CA LEU A 174 -3.41 -14.33 -11.75
C LEU A 174 -4.55 -15.30 -11.39
N THR A 175 -5.69 -15.21 -12.09
CA THR A 175 -6.86 -16.05 -11.79
C THR A 175 -6.62 -17.52 -12.14
N ALA A 176 -5.88 -17.78 -13.22
CA ALA A 176 -5.45 -19.13 -13.58
C ALA A 176 -4.50 -19.73 -12.53
N ILE A 177 -3.60 -18.91 -11.98
CA ILE A 177 -2.67 -19.34 -10.92
C ILE A 177 -3.43 -19.65 -9.63
N MET A 178 -4.33 -18.77 -9.20
CA MET A 178 -5.17 -18.99 -8.02
C MET A 178 -6.00 -20.27 -8.15
N SER A 179 -6.59 -20.50 -9.33
CA SER A 179 -7.35 -21.71 -9.61
C SER A 179 -6.48 -22.96 -9.50
N LYS A 180 -5.25 -22.92 -10.04
CA LYS A 180 -4.29 -24.03 -9.96
C LYS A 180 -3.79 -24.29 -8.53
N GLN A 181 -3.74 -23.26 -7.69
CA GLN A 181 -3.29 -23.36 -6.30
C GLN A 181 -4.43 -23.70 -5.29
N GLY A 182 -5.65 -23.98 -5.78
CA GLY A 182 -6.75 -24.45 -4.92
C GLY A 182 -7.54 -23.35 -4.21
N CYS A 183 -7.49 -22.12 -4.74
CA CYS A 183 -8.25 -20.96 -4.25
C CYS A 183 -9.09 -20.33 -5.37
N LYS A 184 -9.71 -21.17 -6.21
CA LYS A 184 -10.59 -20.74 -7.31
C LYS A 184 -11.76 -19.91 -6.80
N ALA A 185 -12.39 -20.31 -5.69
CA ALA A 185 -13.52 -19.59 -5.11
C ALA A 185 -13.13 -18.17 -4.68
N PHE A 186 -11.90 -17.97 -4.20
CA PHE A 186 -11.38 -16.63 -3.93
C PHE A 186 -11.19 -15.82 -5.22
N SER A 187 -10.61 -16.43 -6.26
CA SER A 187 -10.49 -15.81 -7.58
C SER A 187 -11.85 -15.39 -8.16
N ASP A 188 -12.87 -16.22 -8.01
CA ASP A 188 -14.23 -15.93 -8.49
C ASP A 188 -14.83 -14.72 -7.74
N LEU A 189 -14.57 -14.59 -6.43
CA LEU A 189 -14.99 -13.42 -5.65
C LEU A 189 -14.29 -12.14 -6.10
N LEU A 190 -12.99 -12.18 -6.42
CA LEU A 190 -12.24 -11.04 -6.96
C LEU A 190 -12.83 -10.54 -8.28
N ILE A 191 -13.23 -11.47 -9.16
CA ILE A 191 -13.88 -11.14 -10.43
C ILE A 191 -15.25 -10.52 -10.15
N ALA A 192 -16.08 -11.17 -9.34
CA ALA A 192 -17.46 -10.73 -9.08
C ALA A 192 -17.55 -9.37 -8.37
N SER A 193 -16.56 -9.03 -7.53
CA SER A 193 -16.52 -7.74 -6.83
C SER A 193 -15.85 -6.62 -7.64
N GLY A 194 -15.19 -6.93 -8.76
CA GLY A 194 -14.33 -6.00 -9.49
C GLY A 194 -12.97 -5.73 -8.84
N ALA A 195 -12.61 -6.41 -7.74
CA ALA A 195 -11.32 -6.20 -7.07
C ALA A 195 -10.13 -6.77 -7.85
N LYS A 196 -10.39 -7.64 -8.84
CA LYS A 196 -9.37 -8.23 -9.71
C LYS A 196 -8.47 -7.19 -10.38
N SER A 197 -9.02 -6.07 -10.87
CA SER A 197 -8.22 -5.06 -11.58
C SER A 197 -7.11 -4.49 -10.69
N THR A 198 -7.42 -4.21 -9.42
CA THR A 198 -6.43 -3.72 -8.45
C THR A 198 -5.32 -4.74 -8.24
N PHE A 199 -5.61 -6.03 -8.16
CA PHE A 199 -4.55 -7.03 -8.08
C PHE A 199 -3.69 -7.05 -9.35
N GLU A 200 -4.33 -7.04 -10.53
CA GLU A 200 -3.63 -7.05 -11.82
C GLU A 200 -2.73 -5.82 -12.02
N GLU A 201 -3.19 -4.63 -11.64
CA GLU A 201 -2.44 -3.38 -11.66
C GLU A 201 -1.18 -3.42 -10.76
N ASN A 202 -1.17 -4.27 -9.74
CA ASN A 202 -0.08 -4.39 -8.78
C ASN A 202 0.85 -5.59 -9.03
N LEU A 203 0.51 -6.52 -9.94
CA LEU A 203 1.33 -7.71 -10.23
C LEU A 203 2.76 -7.35 -10.63
N ASP A 204 2.88 -6.30 -11.43
CA ASP A 204 4.15 -5.86 -12.00
C ASP A 204 5.09 -5.21 -10.97
N GLY A 205 4.55 -4.67 -9.88
CA GLY A 205 5.32 -4.06 -8.79
C GLY A 205 5.76 -5.03 -7.70
N GLY A 206 5.52 -6.33 -7.87
CA GLY A 206 5.68 -7.33 -6.83
C GLY A 206 4.43 -7.37 -5.93
N LEU A 207 3.70 -8.48 -6.00
CA LEU A 207 2.45 -8.68 -5.24
C LEU A 207 2.49 -10.04 -4.54
N THR A 208 2.30 -10.04 -3.23
CA THR A 208 2.05 -11.27 -2.46
C THR A 208 0.56 -11.42 -2.25
N VAL A 209 -0.02 -12.53 -2.74
CA VAL A 209 -1.44 -12.83 -2.53
C VAL A 209 -1.60 -13.96 -1.53
N PHE A 210 -2.27 -13.68 -0.42
CA PHE A 210 -2.69 -14.69 0.56
C PHE A 210 -3.95 -15.35 0.04
N CYS A 211 -3.80 -16.47 -0.65
CA CYS A 211 -4.92 -17.15 -1.30
C CYS A 211 -5.67 -18.08 -0.33
N PRO A 212 -6.86 -17.73 0.18
CA PRO A 212 -7.62 -18.61 1.06
C PRO A 212 -8.16 -19.79 0.23
N THR A 213 -8.08 -20.99 0.78
CA THR A 213 -8.54 -22.20 0.09
C THR A 213 -10.05 -22.16 -0.15
N ASP A 214 -10.51 -22.91 -1.16
CA ASP A 214 -11.93 -22.97 -1.51
C ASP A 214 -12.82 -23.41 -0.33
N THR A 215 -12.32 -24.31 0.52
CA THR A 215 -13.01 -24.72 1.75
C THR A 215 -13.25 -23.54 2.69
N VAL A 216 -12.24 -22.68 2.90
CA VAL A 216 -12.35 -21.50 3.76
C VAL A 216 -13.34 -20.50 3.17
N ILE A 217 -13.23 -20.23 1.86
CA ILE A 217 -14.15 -19.31 1.18
C ILE A 217 -15.59 -19.81 1.25
N ASN A 218 -15.83 -21.08 0.93
CA ASN A 218 -17.16 -21.68 0.93
C ASN A 218 -17.83 -21.62 2.31
N GLY A 219 -17.06 -21.85 3.38
CA GLY A 219 -17.55 -21.67 4.75
C GLY A 219 -17.87 -20.21 5.12
N PHE A 220 -17.23 -19.25 4.45
CA PHE A 220 -17.41 -17.83 4.70
C PHE A 220 -18.49 -17.16 3.83
N ILE A 221 -18.90 -17.77 2.70
CA ILE A 221 -19.90 -17.21 1.77
C ILE A 221 -21.17 -16.66 2.44
N PRO A 222 -21.79 -17.34 3.44
CA PRO A 222 -22.98 -16.80 4.10
C PRO A 222 -22.75 -15.44 4.74
N LYS A 223 -21.59 -15.23 5.38
CA LYS A 223 -21.21 -13.94 5.98
C LYS A 223 -20.88 -12.92 4.90
N TYR A 224 -20.13 -13.34 3.87
CA TYR A 224 -19.74 -12.48 2.76
C TYR A 224 -20.95 -11.86 2.04
N LYS A 225 -22.03 -12.63 1.84
CA LYS A 225 -23.25 -12.14 1.19
C LYS A 225 -23.88 -10.96 1.94
N ASN A 226 -23.76 -10.92 3.26
CA ASN A 226 -24.33 -9.89 4.13
C ASN A 226 -23.53 -8.58 4.16
N LEU A 227 -22.37 -8.53 3.50
CA LEU A 227 -21.51 -7.35 3.41
C LEU A 227 -21.98 -6.38 2.32
N THR A 228 -21.75 -5.08 2.53
CA THR A 228 -21.89 -4.07 1.48
C THR A 228 -20.85 -4.25 0.39
N ASN A 229 -21.05 -3.64 -0.78
CA ASN A 229 -20.09 -3.74 -1.89
C ASN A 229 -18.70 -3.19 -1.50
N ALA A 230 -18.65 -2.06 -0.79
CA ALA A 230 -17.38 -1.50 -0.30
C ALA A 230 -16.68 -2.42 0.71
N GLN A 231 -17.44 -3.07 1.60
CA GLN A 231 -16.89 -4.04 2.56
C GLN A 231 -16.37 -5.29 1.86
N LYS A 232 -17.06 -5.79 0.83
CA LYS A 232 -16.63 -6.92 0.02
C LYS A 232 -15.30 -6.64 -0.67
N VAL A 233 -15.21 -5.50 -1.36
CA VAL A 233 -13.98 -5.08 -2.04
C VAL A 233 -12.83 -4.91 -1.04
N SER A 234 -13.04 -4.19 0.05
CA SER A 234 -12.02 -3.97 1.08
C SER A 234 -11.51 -5.28 1.70
N LEU A 235 -12.42 -6.21 2.01
CA LEU A 235 -12.05 -7.52 2.55
C LEU A 235 -11.20 -8.34 1.56
N LEU A 236 -11.55 -8.32 0.27
CA LEU A 236 -10.80 -9.07 -0.73
C LEU A 236 -9.42 -8.45 -1.01
N LEU A 237 -9.34 -7.12 -1.08
CA LEU A 237 -8.08 -6.39 -1.22
C LEU A 237 -7.14 -6.63 -0.01
N TYR A 238 -7.70 -6.95 1.16
CA TYR A 238 -6.92 -7.30 2.36
C TYR A 238 -5.99 -8.52 2.17
N HIS A 239 -6.22 -9.33 1.13
CA HIS A 239 -5.40 -10.50 0.83
C HIS A 239 -4.30 -10.25 -0.20
N GLY A 240 -4.17 -9.03 -0.72
CA GLY A 240 -3.09 -8.62 -1.60
C GLY A 240 -2.15 -7.64 -0.90
N ILE A 241 -0.86 -7.96 -0.85
CA ILE A 241 0.17 -7.08 -0.29
C ILE A 241 1.15 -6.69 -1.41
N PRO A 242 1.09 -5.46 -1.93
CA PRO A 242 2.12 -4.96 -2.84
C PRO A 242 3.44 -4.77 -2.09
N VAL A 243 4.56 -4.98 -2.79
CA VAL A 243 5.91 -4.73 -2.27
C VAL A 243 6.17 -3.21 -2.28
N PRO A 244 6.49 -2.57 -1.15
CA PRO A 244 6.78 -1.15 -1.13
C PRO A 244 8.09 -0.84 -1.87
N VAL A 245 8.06 0.19 -2.73
CA VAL A 245 9.24 0.78 -3.38
C VAL A 245 9.64 2.04 -2.61
N PHE A 246 10.92 2.16 -2.24
CA PHE A 246 11.47 3.32 -1.53
C PHE A 246 12.40 4.08 -2.47
N ALA A 247 12.01 5.29 -2.87
CA ALA A 247 12.89 6.21 -3.56
C ALA A 247 13.67 7.03 -2.54
N ASP A 248 15.01 6.97 -2.59
CA ASP A 248 15.87 7.88 -1.84
C ASP A 248 15.77 9.27 -2.49
N VAL A 249 15.24 10.23 -1.74
CA VAL A 249 15.10 11.63 -2.18
C VAL A 249 16.28 12.43 -1.63
N GLU A 250 17.20 12.81 -2.51
CA GLU A 250 18.29 13.74 -2.18
C GLU A 250 17.85 15.17 -2.46
N ILE A 251 17.38 15.89 -1.42
CA ILE A 251 16.95 17.29 -1.56
C ILE A 251 18.18 18.17 -1.84
N GLN A 252 18.32 18.66 -3.08
CA GLN A 252 19.29 19.69 -3.49
C GLN A 252 18.74 21.12 -3.40
#